data_AF-A0A347UBR3-F1
#
_entry.id   AF-A0A347UBR3-F1
#
_cell.length_a   1.000
_cell.length_b   1.000
_cell.length_c   1.000
_cell.angle_alpha   90.00
_cell.angle_beta   90.00
_cell.angle_gamma   90.00
#
_symmetry.space_group_name_H-M   'P 1'
#
loop_
_entity.id
_entity.type
_entity.pdbx_description
1 polymer ?
#
loop_
_entity_poly.entity_id
_entity_poly.type
_entity_poly.pdbx_seq_one_letter_code
_entity_poly.pdbx_strand_id
1 'polypeptide(L)' 'MQNSTIPEDIIKIQKKLASFEKDSRNYKKYTKILAKHIKSHTMKKRVNAHIKTIETIEKIEKDGIDDILK' A
#
# COMPACT_ATOMS: atom_id res chain seq x y z
N MET A 1 15.77 5.19 3.36
CA MET A 1 14.94 5.51 2.18
C MET A 1 13.78 4.51 2.13
N GLN A 2 12.53 4.96 2.15
CA GLN A 2 11.40 4.04 1.98
C GLN A 2 11.43 3.51 0.56
N ASN A 3 11.83 2.26 0.37
CA ASN A 3 11.74 1.59 -0.91
C ASN A 3 10.26 1.55 -1.28
N SER A 4 9.83 2.47 -2.15
CA SER A 4 8.50 2.56 -2.74
C SER A 4 8.31 1.45 -3.77
N THR A 5 8.69 0.24 -3.42
CA THR A 5 8.63 -0.92 -4.30
C THR A 5 7.17 -1.33 -4.40
N ILE A 6 6.65 -1.28 -5.63
CA ILE A 6 5.34 -1.84 -5.94
C ILE A 6 5.38 -3.32 -5.54
N PRO A 7 4.36 -3.83 -4.81
CA PRO A 7 4.31 -5.25 -4.45
C PRO A 7 4.49 -6.16 -5.67
N GLU A 8 5.29 -7.21 -5.51
CA GLU A 8 5.64 -8.16 -6.56
C GLU A 8 4.40 -8.78 -7.23
N ASP A 9 3.36 -9.05 -6.45
CA ASP A 9 2.10 -9.62 -6.92
C ASP A 9 1.39 -8.68 -7.92
N ILE A 10 1.41 -7.37 -7.64
CA ILE A 10 0.83 -6.34 -8.50
C ILE A 10 1.61 -6.28 -9.82
N ILE A 11 2.94 -6.33 -9.76
CA ILE A 11 3.80 -6.35 -10.96
C ILE A 11 3.52 -7.60 -11.80
N LYS A 12 3.41 -8.79 -11.18
CA LYS A 12 3.09 -10.04 -11.87
C LYS A 12 1.73 -9.99 -12.56
N ILE A 13 0.71 -9.39 -11.93
CA ILE A 13 -0.61 -9.22 -12.52
C ILE A 13 -0.56 -8.22 -13.70
N GLN A 14 0.16 -7.11 -13.56
CA GLN A 14 0.32 -6.12 -14.63
C GLN A 14 1.01 -6.73 -15.87
N LYS A 15 2.08 -7.51 -15.68
CA LYS A 15 2.75 -8.24 -16.77
C LYS A 15 1.81 -9.20 -17.50
N LYS A 16 0.97 -9.95 -16.78
CA LYS A 16 -0.05 -10.82 -17.38
C LYS A 16 -1.14 -10.04 -18.11
N LEU A 17 -1.57 -8.89 -17.59
CA LEU A 17 -2.55 -8.04 -18.26
C LEU A 17 -2.04 -7.51 -19.60
N ALA A 18 -0.75 -7.16 -19.67
CA ALA A 18 -0.12 -6.68 -20.89
C ALA A 18 -0.08 -7.75 -22.01
N SER A 19 -0.17 -9.04 -21.69
CA SER A 19 -0.21 -10.12 -22.68
C SER A 19 -1.62 -10.51 -23.13
N PHE A 20 -2.68 -9.96 -22.52
CA PHE A 20 -4.06 -10.30 -22.90
C PHE A 20 -4.63 -9.25 -23.84
N GLU A 21 -5.39 -9.72 -24.84
CA GLU A 21 -6.23 -8.84 -25.65
C GLU A 21 -7.22 -8.08 -24.77
N LYS A 22 -7.35 -6.78 -25.02
CA LYS A 22 -8.27 -5.90 -24.30
C LYS A 22 -9.69 -6.46 -24.38
N ASP A 23 -10.39 -6.44 -23.25
CA ASP A 23 -11.75 -6.94 -23.10
C ASP A 23 -11.98 -8.45 -23.27
N SER A 24 -10.93 -9.23 -23.51
CA SER A 24 -10.98 -10.70 -23.40
C SER A 24 -11.43 -11.14 -22.00
N ARG A 25 -11.95 -12.36 -21.89
CA ARG A 25 -12.39 -12.94 -20.61
C ARG A 25 -11.27 -12.89 -19.56
N ASN A 26 -10.03 -13.21 -19.96
CA ASN A 26 -8.86 -13.17 -19.10
C ASN A 26 -8.46 -11.74 -18.72
N TYR A 27 -8.49 -10.80 -19.67
CA TYR A 27 -8.24 -9.39 -19.38
C TYR A 27 -9.21 -8.85 -18.32
N LYS A 28 -10.52 -9.08 -18.48
CA LYS A 28 -11.53 -8.65 -17.50
C LYS A 28 -11.33 -9.30 -16.13
N LYS A 29 -10.99 -10.59 -16.09
CA LYS A 29 -10.68 -11.31 -14.85
C LYS A 29 -9.48 -10.70 -14.13
N TYR A 30 -8.34 -10.54 -14.80
CA TYR A 30 -7.11 -10.05 -14.19
C TYR A 30 -7.18 -8.56 -13.83
N THR A 31 -7.99 -7.76 -14.54
CA THR A 31 -8.26 -6.37 -14.17
C THR A 31 -8.99 -6.28 -12.83
N LYS A 32 -10.00 -7.14 -12.59
CA LYS A 32 -10.69 -7.22 -11.29
C LYS A 32 -9.74 -7.67 -10.16
N ILE A 33 -8.88 -8.63 -10.44
CA ILE A 33 -7.86 -9.10 -9.49
C ILE A 33 -6.90 -7.96 -9.14
N LEU A 34 -6.38 -7.24 -10.13
CA LEU A 34 -5.49 -6.09 -9.94
C LEU A 34 -6.12 -5.03 -9.04
N ALA A 35 -7.38 -4.64 -9.32
CA ALA A 35 -8.10 -3.66 -8.52
C ALA A 35 -8.22 -4.07 -7.04
N LYS A 36 -8.50 -5.36 -6.77
CA LYS A 36 -8.56 -5.90 -5.40
C LYS A 36 -7.21 -5.79 -4.69
N HIS A 37 -6.11 -6.15 -5.35
CA HIS A 37 -4.78 -6.06 -4.76
C HIS A 37 -4.34 -4.63 -4.48
N ILE A 38 -4.59 -3.69 -5.41
CA ILE A 38 -4.30 -2.27 -5.21
C ILE A 38 -5.06 -1.72 -4.00
N LYS A 39 -6.37 -2.03 -3.89
CA LYS A 39 -7.18 -1.61 -2.75
C LYS A 39 -6.62 -2.13 -1.43
N SER A 40 -6.33 -3.43 -1.35
CA SER A 40 -5.79 -4.06 -0.14
C SER A 40 -4.46 -3.42 0.28
N HIS A 41 -3.53 -3.26 -0.67
CA HIS A 41 -2.24 -2.62 -0.42
C HIS A 41 -2.37 -1.18 0.08
N THR A 42 -3.25 -0.41 -0.55
CA THR A 42 -3.53 0.99 -0.15
C THR A 42 -4.13 1.06 1.24
N MET A 43 -5.07 0.16 1.56
CA MET A 43 -5.68 0.09 2.89
C MET A 43 -4.64 -0.25 3.97
N LYS A 44 -3.75 -1.21 3.72
CA LYS A 44 -2.67 -1.57 4.64
C LYS A 44 -1.75 -0.38 4.91
N LYS A 45 -1.39 0.39 3.87
CA LYS A 45 -0.59 1.61 4.02
C LYS A 45 -1.29 2.66 4.90
N ARG A 46 -2.60 2.87 4.72
CA ARG A 46 -3.38 3.82 5.52
C ARG A 46 -3.41 3.42 7.00
N VAL A 47 -3.66 2.14 7.29
CA VAL A 47 -3.66 1.62 8.66
C VAL A 47 -2.28 1.84 9.31
N ASN A 48 -1.20 1.47 8.63
CA ASN A 48 0.15 1.67 9.16
C ASN A 48 0.48 3.15 9.40
N ALA A 49 0.00 4.07 8.55
CA ALA A 49 0.18 5.50 8.77
C ALA A 49 -0.58 6.02 10.00
N HIS A 50 -1.83 5.55 10.20
CA HIS A 50 -2.60 5.88 11.39
C HIS A 50 -1.95 5.34 12.68
N ILE A 51 -1.47 4.09 12.67
CA ILE A 51 -0.76 3.51 13.82
C ILE A 51 0.46 4.36 14.18
N LYS A 52 1.29 4.73 13.21
CA LYS A 52 2.44 5.60 13.46
C LYS A 52 2.08 6.96 14.06
N THR A 53 0.94 7.51 13.63
CA THR A 53 0.45 8.78 14.17
C THR A 53 0.08 8.63 15.64
N ILE A 54 -0.63 7.55 16.00
CA ILE A 54 -0.97 7.23 17.39
C ILE A 54 0.29 7.02 18.23
N GLU A 55 1.23 6.19 17.76
CA GLU A 55 2.52 5.97 18.44
C GLU A 55 3.30 7.27 18.66
N THR A 56 3.22 8.22 17.72
CA THR A 56 3.87 9.53 17.85
C THR A 56 3.20 10.37 18.93
N ILE A 57 1.86 10.37 18.99
CA ILE A 57 1.10 11.08 20.03
C ILE A 57 1.42 10.51 21.42
N GLU A 58 1.39 9.17 21.57
CA GLU A 58 1.71 8.51 22.84
C GLU A 58 3.13 8.84 23.34
N LYS A 59 4.11 8.96 22.43
CA LYS A 59 5.47 9.40 22.77
C LYS A 59 5.51 10.84 23.25
N ILE A 60 4.80 11.74 22.56
CA ILE A 60 4.69 13.14 22.98
C ILE A 60 4.07 13.24 24.39
N GLU A 61 3.05 12.43 24.68
CA GLU A 61 2.41 12.39 26.00
C GLU A 61 3.35 11.86 27.10
N LYS A 62 4.20 10.88 26.80
CA LYS A 62 5.13 10.28 27.77
C LYS A 62 6.38 11.11 28.03
N ASP A 63 7.05 11.54 26.96
CA ASP A 63 8.39 12.11 27.02
C ASP A 63 8.37 13.65 27.02
N GLY A 64 7.19 14.25 26.78
CA GLY A 64 7.05 15.69 26.61
C GLY A 64 7.59 16.16 25.26
N ILE A 65 7.20 17.37 24.85
CA ILE A 65 7.56 17.94 23.55
C ILE A 65 9.08 18.23 23.45
N ASP A 66 9.71 18.54 24.58
CA ASP A 66 11.09 19.05 24.64
C ASP A 66 12.17 18.00 24.36
N ASP A 67 11.88 16.71 24.56
CA ASP A 67 12.82 15.62 24.27
C ASP A 67 12.68 15.08 22.82
N ILE A 68 11.61 15.47 22.11
CA ILE A 68 11.37 15.11 20.70
C ILE A 68 11.97 16.14 19.74
N LEU A 69 12.12 17.40 20.18
CA LEU A 69 12.64 18.52 19.37
C LEU A 69 14.14 18.80 19.55
N LYS A 70 14.82 18.12 20.48
CA LYS A 70 16.28 18.13 20.64
C LYS A 70 16.97 17.29 19.58
#